data_AF-A0A543IWN6-F1
#
_entry.id   AF-A0A543IWN6-F1
#
_cell.length_a   1.000
_cell.length_b   1.000
_cell.length_c   1.000
_cell.angle_alpha   90.00
_cell.angle_beta   90.00
_cell.angle_gamma   90.00
#
_symmetry.space_group_name_H-M   'P 1'
#
loop_
_entity.id
_entity.type
_entity.pdbx_description
1 polymer ?
#
loop_
_entity_poly.entity_id
_entity_poly.type
_entity_poly.pdbx_seq_one_letter_code
_entity_poly.pdbx_strand_id
1 'polypeptide(L)'
;MAVRPTEKWRHDADVLWRRPEPLLELIDEAFGAFEGEVAGLGEDPDDEKVFDVIRRVVVELNVLDQEHGAAFDEVDRADLCAYIEEVLTEHGIDLPALAERRGIKPSEITDEWREW
;
A
#
# COMPACT_ATOMS: atom_id res chain seq x y z
N MET A 1 -14.99 -1.30 4.21
CA MET A 1 -14.35 -1.57 2.91
C MET A 1 -13.48 -0.37 2.66
N ALA A 2 -12.17 -0.57 2.72
CA ALA A 2 -11.18 0.44 2.45
C ALA A 2 -11.44 1.08 1.09
N VAL A 3 -11.41 2.42 1.03
CA VAL A 3 -11.59 3.18 -0.21
C VAL A 3 -10.21 3.40 -0.81
N ARG A 4 -10.03 3.07 -2.09
CA ARG A 4 -8.70 3.17 -2.71
C ARG A 4 -8.28 4.63 -2.88
N PRO A 5 -7.01 4.98 -2.65
CA PRO A 5 -6.46 6.32 -2.91
C PRO A 5 -6.74 6.84 -4.33
N THR A 6 -6.72 5.93 -5.31
CA THR A 6 -7.01 6.20 -6.73
C THR A 6 -8.41 6.78 -6.94
N GLU A 7 -9.42 6.35 -6.17
CA GLU A 7 -10.78 6.90 -6.25
C GLU A 7 -10.80 8.38 -5.86
N LYS A 8 -10.12 8.73 -4.77
CA LYS A 8 -9.96 10.12 -4.31
C LYS A 8 -9.21 10.95 -5.36
N TRP A 9 -8.13 10.42 -5.94
CA TRP A 9 -7.31 11.11 -6.92
C TRP A 9 -8.01 11.37 -8.25
N ARG A 10 -8.89 10.48 -8.71
CA ARG A 10 -9.68 10.68 -9.94
C ARG A 10 -10.60 11.90 -9.88
N HIS A 11 -10.98 12.33 -8.68
CA HIS A 11 -11.81 13.51 -8.47
C HIS A 11 -11.01 14.81 -8.33
N ASP A 12 -9.68 14.75 -8.36
CA ASP A 12 -8.79 15.89 -8.21
C ASP A 12 -8.05 16.19 -9.52
N ALA A 13 -8.48 17.25 -10.22
CA ALA A 13 -7.90 17.64 -11.50
C ALA A 13 -6.44 18.11 -11.39
N ASP A 14 -6.03 18.63 -10.24
CA ASP A 14 -4.64 19.01 -9.95
C ASP A 14 -3.74 17.78 -9.71
N VAL A 15 -4.34 16.62 -9.49
CA VAL A 15 -3.63 15.33 -9.39
C VAL A 15 -3.48 14.65 -10.76
N LEU A 16 -4.51 14.72 -11.61
CA LEU A 16 -4.57 13.98 -12.87
C LEU A 16 -3.48 14.35 -13.89
N TRP A 17 -2.92 15.56 -13.84
CA TRP A 17 -1.81 15.92 -14.74
C TRP A 17 -0.49 15.21 -14.37
N ARG A 18 -0.30 14.89 -13.08
CA ARG A 18 0.87 14.17 -12.57
C ARG A 18 0.63 12.65 -12.56
N ARG A 19 -0.63 12.24 -12.40
CA ARG A 19 -1.06 10.84 -12.38
C ARG A 19 -2.18 10.61 -13.38
N PRO A 20 -1.87 10.39 -14.66
CA PRO A 20 -2.89 10.17 -15.67
C PRO A 20 -3.65 8.87 -15.41
N GLU A 21 -4.87 8.74 -15.95
CA GLU A 21 -5.73 7.57 -15.77
C GLU A 21 -5.02 6.21 -15.95
N PRO A 22 -4.16 5.99 -16.96
CA PRO A 22 -3.45 4.72 -17.10
C PRO A 22 -2.56 4.35 -15.90
N LEU A 23 -1.94 5.34 -15.24
CA LEU A 23 -1.19 5.10 -14.01
C LEU A 23 -2.14 4.74 -12.86
N LEU A 24 -3.27 5.42 -12.74
CA LEU A 24 -4.27 5.09 -11.72
C LEU A 24 -4.81 3.67 -11.88
N GLU A 25 -4.99 3.19 -13.12
CA GLU A 25 -5.34 1.79 -13.41
C GLU A 25 -4.25 0.80 -12.98
N LEU A 26 -2.97 1.11 -13.19
CA LEU A 26 -1.86 0.27 -12.73
C LEU A 26 -1.79 0.20 -11.20
N ILE A 27 -2.03 1.32 -10.51
CA ILE A 27 -2.09 1.35 -9.04
C ILE A 27 -3.28 0.53 -8.54
N ASP A 28 -4.43 0.62 -9.22
CA ASP A 28 -5.60 -0.20 -8.91
C ASP A 28 -5.34 -1.71 -9.14
N GLU A 29 -4.55 -2.07 -10.14
CA GLU A 29 -4.14 -3.45 -10.37
C GLU A 29 -3.22 -3.96 -9.25
N ALA A 30 -2.21 -3.18 -8.87
CA ALA A 30 -1.31 -3.49 -7.74
C ALA A 30 -2.10 -3.69 -6.43
N PHE A 31 -3.06 -2.79 -6.15
CA PHE A 31 -3.92 -2.95 -4.99
C PHE A 31 -4.87 -4.15 -5.10
N GLY A 32 -5.40 -4.45 -6.29
CA GLY A 32 -6.22 -5.65 -6.49
C GLY A 32 -5.44 -6.94 -6.26
N ALA A 33 -4.18 -7.00 -6.68
CA ALA A 33 -3.29 -8.13 -6.39
C ALA A 33 -3.04 -8.27 -4.89
N PHE A 34 -2.67 -7.16 -4.23
CA PHE A 34 -2.45 -7.11 -2.79
C PHE A 34 -3.66 -7.54 -1.97
N GLU A 35 -4.86 -6.98 -2.24
CA GLU A 35 -6.11 -7.39 -1.59
C GLU A 35 -6.36 -8.89 -1.74
N GLY A 36 -6.10 -9.45 -2.93
CA GLY A 36 -6.22 -10.87 -3.20
C GLY A 36 -5.22 -11.73 -2.41
N GLU A 37 -3.97 -11.26 -2.28
CA GLU A 37 -2.95 -11.92 -1.46
C GLU A 37 -3.32 -11.87 0.03
N VAL A 38 -3.77 -10.72 0.54
CA VAL A 38 -4.23 -10.57 1.94
C VAL A 38 -5.44 -11.46 2.21
N ALA A 39 -6.41 -11.54 1.29
CA ALA A 39 -7.54 -12.46 1.42
C ALA A 39 -7.09 -13.94 1.44
N GLY A 40 -5.97 -14.27 0.78
CA GLY A 40 -5.38 -15.61 0.76
C GLY A 40 -4.56 -15.98 2.01
N LEU A 41 -4.27 -15.04 2.91
CA LEU A 41 -3.47 -15.25 4.11
C LEU A 41 -4.19 -16.10 5.19
N GLY A 42 -5.53 -16.03 5.26
CA GLY A 42 -6.34 -16.75 6.24
C GLY A 42 -6.41 -16.07 7.63
N GLU A 43 -6.96 -16.77 8.63
CA GLU A 43 -7.23 -16.23 9.98
C GLU A 43 -6.00 -16.05 10.88
N ASP A 44 -4.90 -16.75 10.61
CA ASP A 44 -3.67 -16.70 11.42
C ASP A 44 -2.43 -16.81 10.52
N PRO A 45 -2.12 -15.76 9.75
CA PRO A 45 -0.96 -15.78 8.89
C PRO A 45 0.33 -15.62 9.69
N ASP A 46 1.37 -16.28 9.21
CA ASP A 46 2.73 -16.08 9.70
C ASP A 46 3.20 -14.65 9.40
N ASP A 47 3.92 -14.05 10.35
CA ASP A 47 4.43 -12.67 10.23
C ASP A 47 5.24 -12.48 8.94
N GLU A 48 6.13 -13.42 8.58
CA GLU A 48 6.95 -13.29 7.38
C GLU A 48 6.09 -13.24 6.12
N LYS A 49 4.97 -13.97 6.08
CA LYS A 49 4.02 -13.90 4.96
C LYS A 49 3.34 -12.54 4.89
N VAL A 50 2.92 -12.00 6.03
CA VAL A 50 2.32 -10.66 6.08
C VAL A 50 3.32 -9.63 5.56
N PHE A 51 4.56 -9.63 6.08
CA PHE A 51 5.61 -8.72 5.63
C PHE A 51 5.96 -8.93 4.15
N ASP A 52 5.93 -10.15 3.62
CA ASP A 52 6.20 -10.41 2.19
C ASP A 52 5.11 -9.82 1.29
N VAL A 53 3.84 -9.95 1.66
CA VAL A 53 2.71 -9.34 0.94
C VAL A 53 2.81 -7.81 0.96
N ILE A 54 3.10 -7.22 2.13
CA ILE A 54 3.28 -5.75 2.24
C ILE A 54 4.47 -5.29 1.41
N ARG A 55 5.60 -6.01 1.46
CA ARG A 55 6.78 -5.68 0.68
C ARG A 55 6.49 -5.66 -0.81
N ARG A 56 5.76 -6.66 -1.33
CA ARG A 56 5.44 -6.76 -2.76
C ARG A 56 4.68 -5.54 -3.24
N VAL A 57 3.60 -5.16 -2.55
CA VAL A 57 2.80 -4.01 -2.95
C VAL A 57 3.59 -2.70 -2.83
N VAL A 58 4.38 -2.50 -1.77
CA VAL A 58 5.20 -1.28 -1.64
C VAL A 58 6.28 -1.21 -2.73
N VAL A 59 6.97 -2.32 -3.01
CA VAL A 59 7.97 -2.36 -4.09
C VAL A 59 7.35 -2.10 -5.46
N GLU A 60 6.17 -2.66 -5.74
CA GLU A 60 5.45 -2.43 -6.99
C GLU A 60 5.04 -0.96 -7.14
N LEU A 61 4.51 -0.34 -6.08
CA LEU A 61 4.20 1.09 -6.07
C LEU A 61 5.46 1.94 -6.27
N ASN A 62 6.60 1.56 -5.68
CA ASN A 62 7.88 2.26 -5.91
C ASN A 62 8.34 2.18 -7.37
N VAL A 63 8.12 1.03 -8.03
CA VAL A 63 8.45 0.87 -9.45
C VAL A 63 7.56 1.77 -10.30
N LEU A 64 6.24 1.76 -10.06
CA LEU A 64 5.29 2.63 -10.75
C LEU A 64 5.62 4.11 -10.55
N ASP A 65 6.05 4.50 -9.36
CA ASP A 65 6.51 5.87 -9.09
C ASP A 65 7.70 6.26 -9.98
N GLN A 66 8.73 5.41 -10.02
CA GLN A 66 9.97 5.70 -10.75
C GLN A 66 9.75 5.68 -12.26
N GLU A 67 9.00 4.71 -12.79
CA GLU A 67 8.70 4.61 -14.22
C GLU A 67 7.84 5.78 -14.73
N HIS A 68 7.18 6.50 -13.83
CA HIS A 68 6.36 7.66 -14.14
C HIS A 68 6.90 8.98 -13.59
N GLY A 69 8.21 9.03 -13.31
CA GLY A 69 8.93 10.28 -13.07
C GLY A 69 8.68 10.88 -11.69
N ALA A 70 8.64 10.06 -10.65
CA ALA A 70 8.34 10.45 -9.26
C ALA A 70 6.93 11.03 -9.13
N ALA A 71 5.95 10.20 -9.47
CA ALA A 71 4.54 10.56 -9.52
C ALA A 71 3.92 10.79 -8.13
N PHE A 72 4.53 10.31 -7.05
CA PHE A 72 4.04 10.40 -5.67
C PHE A 72 4.87 11.38 -4.84
N ASP A 73 4.18 12.27 -4.12
CA ASP A 73 4.78 13.07 -3.05
C ASP A 73 4.60 12.42 -1.67
N GLU A 74 5.04 13.12 -0.62
CA GLU A 74 4.94 12.62 0.76
C GLU A 74 3.49 12.39 1.21
N VAL A 75 2.55 13.23 0.75
CA VAL A 75 1.13 13.11 1.10
C VAL A 75 0.53 11.90 0.38
N ASP A 76 0.87 11.70 -0.89
CA ASP A 76 0.42 10.54 -1.65
C ASP A 76 0.93 9.24 -1.03
N ARG A 77 2.21 9.20 -0.65
CA ARG A 77 2.82 8.05 0.03
C ARG A 77 2.14 7.74 1.35
N ALA A 78 1.79 8.76 2.14
CA ALA A 78 1.05 8.58 3.38
C ALA A 78 -0.35 8.00 3.13
N ASP A 79 -1.05 8.44 2.09
CA ASP A 79 -2.37 7.93 1.70
C ASP A 79 -2.29 6.46 1.24
N LEU A 80 -1.29 6.12 0.43
CA LEU A 80 -1.01 4.74 -0.02
C LEU A 80 -0.70 3.81 1.17
N CYS A 81 0.15 4.24 2.10
CA CYS A 81 0.49 3.44 3.29
C CYS A 81 -0.72 3.25 4.20
N ALA A 82 -1.49 4.31 4.44
CA ALA A 82 -2.70 4.23 5.26
C ALA A 82 -3.72 3.23 4.68
N TYR A 83 -3.87 3.21 3.37
CA TYR A 83 -4.73 2.24 2.70
C TYR A 83 -4.24 0.79 2.86
N ILE A 84 -2.93 0.54 2.70
CA ILE A 84 -2.33 -0.79 2.94
C ILE A 84 -2.61 -1.24 4.39
N GLU A 85 -2.39 -0.36 5.37
CA GLU A 85 -2.64 -0.64 6.78
C GLU A 85 -4.13 -0.91 7.07
N GLU A 86 -5.03 -0.16 6.44
CA GLU A 86 -6.49 -0.33 6.57
C GLU A 86 -6.93 -1.70 6.04
N VAL A 87 -6.47 -2.10 4.86
CA VAL A 87 -6.79 -3.42 4.27
C VAL A 87 -6.32 -4.56 5.19
N LEU A 88 -5.10 -4.49 5.71
CA LEU A 88 -4.58 -5.52 6.64
C LEU A 88 -5.45 -5.59 7.91
N THR A 89 -5.84 -4.44 8.45
CA THR A 89 -6.68 -4.34 9.65
C THR A 89 -8.09 -4.90 9.39
N GLU A 90 -8.69 -4.60 8.22
CA GLU A 90 -10.00 -5.15 7.84
C GLU A 90 -9.97 -6.68 7.69
N HIS A 91 -8.81 -7.24 7.36
CA HIS A 91 -8.56 -8.69 7.31
C HIS A 91 -8.14 -9.30 8.65
N GLY A 92 -8.22 -8.54 9.75
CA GLY A 92 -7.98 -9.03 11.11
C GLY A 92 -6.51 -9.10 11.51
N ILE A 93 -5.60 -8.52 10.72
CA ILE A 93 -4.18 -8.48 11.05
C ILE A 93 -3.94 -7.37 12.09
N ASP A 94 -3.48 -7.77 13.28
CA ASP A 94 -3.12 -6.85 14.36
C ASP A 94 -1.74 -6.23 14.09
N LEU A 95 -1.73 -5.08 13.40
CA LEU A 95 -0.52 -4.33 13.06
C LEU A 95 0.28 -3.88 14.30
N PRO A 96 -0.35 -3.37 15.40
CA PRO A 96 0.35 -3.14 16.66
C PRO A 96 1.12 -4.36 17.17
N ALA A 97 0.47 -5.52 17.21
CA ALA A 97 1.12 -6.75 17.68
C ALA A 97 2.23 -7.21 16.71
N LEU A 98 2.00 -7.11 15.40
CA LEU A 98 2.98 -7.43 14.37
C LEU A 98 4.25 -6.55 14.49
N ALA A 99 4.06 -5.25 14.69
CA ALA A 99 5.14 -4.29 14.88
C ALA A 99 5.93 -4.56 16.19
N GLU A 100 5.21 -4.85 17.28
CA GLU A 100 5.80 -5.18 18.57
C GLU A 100 6.68 -6.44 18.47
N ARG A 101 6.22 -7.49 17.77
CA ARG A 101 7.00 -8.72 17.53
C ARG A 101 8.27 -8.46 16.73
N ARG A 102 8.27 -7.45 15.86
CA ARG A 102 9.43 -7.05 15.05
C ARG A 102 10.30 -5.97 15.71
N GLY A 103 9.85 -5.37 16.82
CA GLY A 103 10.57 -4.30 17.53
C GLY A 103 10.53 -2.95 16.82
N ILE A 104 9.52 -2.70 15.98
CA ILE A 104 9.32 -1.45 15.22
C ILE A 104 7.98 -0.81 15.60
N LYS A 105 7.71 0.41 15.13
CA LYS A 105 6.37 1.02 15.24
C LYS A 105 5.44 0.51 14.13
N PRO A 106 4.11 0.52 14.33
CA PRO A 106 3.16 0.14 13.28
C PRO A 106 3.32 0.97 12.01
N SER A 107 3.54 2.28 12.16
CA SER A 107 3.83 3.19 11.05
C SER A 107 5.13 2.86 10.32
N GLU A 108 6.04 2.11 10.96
CA GLU A 108 7.32 1.70 10.38
C GLU A 108 7.20 0.42 9.51
N ILE A 109 6.06 -0.31 9.59
CA ILE A 109 5.85 -1.55 8.83
C ILE A 109 5.99 -1.29 7.34
N THR A 110 5.33 -0.25 6.80
CA THR A 110 5.41 0.11 5.38
C THR A 110 6.61 1.01 5.05
N ASP A 111 7.24 1.57 6.08
CA ASP A 111 8.35 2.53 6.02
C ASP A 111 9.67 1.86 5.64
N GLU A 112 9.86 0.58 6.01
CA GLU A 112 11.09 -0.20 5.71
C GLU A 112 11.40 -0.28 4.21
N TRP A 113 10.39 -0.22 3.34
CA TRP A 113 10.56 -0.28 1.89
C TRP A 113 10.38 1.07 1.21
N ARG A 114 10.47 2.17 1.98
CA ARG A 114 10.52 3.55 1.47
C ARG A 114 11.92 4.02 1.06
N GLU A 115 12.90 3.13 0.85
CA GLU A 115 14.22 3.54 0.32
C GLU A 115 14.08 4.08 -1.13
N TRP A 116 13.85 5.39 -1.25
CA TRP A 116 13.73 6.15 -2.50
C TRP A 116 14.79 7.26 -2.48
#